data_AF-A0AAW3DCP5-F1
#
_entry.id   AF-A0AAW3DCP5-F1
#
_cell.length_a   1.000
_cell.length_b   1.000
_cell.length_c   1.000
_cell.angle_alpha   90.00
_cell.angle_beta   90.00
_cell.angle_gamma   90.00
#
_symmetry.space_group_name_H-M   'P 1'
#
loop_
_entity.id
_entity.type
_entity.pdbx_description
1 polymer ?
#
loop_
_entity_poly.entity_id
_entity_poly.type
_entity_poly.pdbx_seq_one_letter_code
_entity_poly.pdbx_strand_id
1 'polypeptide(L)'
;MIKDNVIYRVIKLNLSLAVFIICLGAVDAILGSPYIAKNIVNLGIFLIIITPVLRILLEFIFFIKAKNYTYMLICLLLFLIIAVSIVC
;
A
#
# COMPACT_ATOMS: atom_id res chain seq x y z
N MET A 1 5.54 19.65 6.54
CA MET A 1 4.15 20.13 6.32
C MET A 1 3.58 19.76 4.96
N ILE A 2 4.08 20.26 3.81
CA ILE A 2 3.51 19.88 2.49
C ILE A 2 3.75 18.40 2.18
N LYS A 3 4.96 17.89 2.46
CA LYS A 3 5.35 16.49 2.25
C LYS A 3 4.42 15.52 2.98
N ASP A 4 4.25 15.74 4.29
CA ASP A 4 3.49 14.85 5.18
C ASP A 4 2.01 14.83 4.79
N ASN A 5 1.47 15.97 4.35
CA ASN A 5 0.09 16.06 3.90
C ASN A 5 -0.14 15.28 2.58
N VAL A 6 0.81 15.32 1.64
CA VAL A 6 0.75 14.53 0.40
C VAL A 6 0.82 13.03 0.71
N ILE A 7 1.79 12.60 1.52
CA ILE A 7 1.95 11.20 1.89
C ILE A 7 0.70 10.69 2.61
N TYR A 8 0.20 11.45 3.59
CA TYR A 8 -1.02 11.11 4.32
C TYR A 8 -2.23 10.98 3.38
N ARG A 9 -2.40 11.90 2.43
CA ARG A 9 -3.54 11.89 1.50
C ARG A 9 -3.50 10.68 0.58
N VAL A 10 -2.32 10.32 0.05
CA VAL A 10 -2.15 9.15 -0.83
C VAL A 10 -2.40 7.85 -0.06
N ILE A 11 -1.83 7.72 1.14
CA ILE A 11 -2.05 6.54 1.99
C ILE A 11 -3.53 6.40 2.37
N LYS A 12 -4.16 7.50 2.80
CA LYS A 12 -5.58 7.51 3.17
C LYS A 12 -6.48 7.09 1.99
N LEU A 13 -6.18 7.59 0.79
CA LEU A 13 -6.88 7.19 -0.43
C LEU A 13 -6.70 5.69 -0.70
N ASN A 14 -5.47 5.18 -0.68
CA ASN A 14 -5.20 3.76 -0.93
C ASN A 14 -5.94 2.86 0.07
N LEU A 15 -5.90 3.20 1.36
CA LEU A 15 -6.58 2.44 2.40
C LEU A 15 -8.11 2.50 2.24
N SER A 16 -8.66 3.67 1.94
CA SER A 16 -10.09 3.84 1.70
C SER A 16 -10.56 3.01 0.50
N LEU A 17 -9.75 2.96 -0.56
CA LEU A 17 -10.03 2.20 -1.78
C LEU A 17 -9.95 0.69 -1.51
N ALA A 18 -8.96 0.25 -0.72
CA ALA A 18 -8.83 -1.13 -0.28
C ALA A 18 -10.07 -1.58 0.52
N VAL A 19 -10.50 -0.79 1.50
CA VAL A 19 -11.69 -1.08 2.31
C VAL A 19 -12.95 -1.14 1.43
N PHE A 20 -13.08 -0.21 0.48
CA PHE A 20 -14.21 -0.19 -0.45
C PHE A 20 -14.27 -1.47 -1.31
N ILE A 21 -13.13 -1.92 -1.85
CA ILE A 21 -13.03 -3.17 -2.61
C ILE A 21 -13.40 -4.38 -1.74
N ILE A 22 -12.94 -4.44 -0.49
CA ILE A 22 -13.28 -5.53 0.42
C ILE A 22 -14.79 -5.56 0.70
N CYS A 23 -15.41 -4.40 0.91
CA CYS A 23 -16.86 -4.31 1.10
C CYS A 23 -17.63 -4.80 -0.13
N LEU A 24 -17.21 -4.43 -1.34
CA LEU A 24 -17.81 -4.95 -2.58
C LEU A 24 -17.69 -6.47 -2.68
N GLY A 25 -16.50 -7.02 -2.41
CA GLY A 25 -16.28 -8.47 -2.39
C GLY A 25 -17.14 -9.18 -1.34
N ALA A 26 -17.35 -8.57 -0.17
CA ALA A 26 -18.22 -9.11 0.86
C ALA A 26 -19.70 -9.11 0.45
N VAL A 27 -20.17 -8.06 -0.25
CA VAL A 27 -21.53 -8.02 -0.82
C VAL A 27 -21.70 -9.11 -1.87
N ASP A 28 -20.73 -9.29 -2.78
CA ASP A 28 -20.74 -10.34 -3.79
C ASP A 28 -20.75 -11.77 -3.19
N ALA A 29 -20.09 -11.95 -2.03
CA ALA A 29 -20.12 -13.22 -1.31
C ALA A 29 -21.53 -13.59 -0.85
N ILE A 30 -22.31 -12.59 -0.43
CA ILE A 30 -23.69 -12.77 0.04
C ILE A 30 -24.65 -13.03 -1.13
N LEU A 31 -24.39 -12.44 -2.31
CA LEU A 31 -25.20 -12.62 -3.52
C LEU A 31 -25.00 -13.97 -4.24
N GLY A 32 -24.04 -14.80 -3.81
CA GLY A 32 -23.93 -16.19 -4.25
C GLY A 32 -22.86 -16.47 -5.32
N SER A 33 -21.93 -15.55 -5.57
CA SER A 33 -20.75 -15.78 -6.43
C SER A 33 -19.45 -15.92 -5.61
N PRO A 34 -19.24 -17.07 -4.91
CA PRO A 34 -18.15 -17.22 -3.95
C PRO A 34 -16.75 -17.11 -4.58
N TYR A 35 -16.60 -17.51 -5.84
CA TYR A 35 -15.32 -17.44 -6.57
C TYR A 35 -14.90 -15.98 -6.87
N ILE A 36 -15.85 -15.17 -7.35
CA ILE A 36 -15.61 -13.76 -7.69
C ILE A 36 -15.37 -12.96 -6.41
N ALA A 37 -16.18 -13.20 -5.39
CA ALA A 37 -16.05 -12.58 -4.08
C ALA A 37 -14.68 -12.81 -3.45
N LYS A 38 -14.18 -14.06 -3.47
CA LYS A 38 -12.86 -14.40 -2.95
C LYS A 38 -11.76 -13.64 -3.68
N ASN A 39 -11.85 -13.51 -5.01
CA ASN A 39 -10.85 -12.80 -5.80
C ASN A 39 -10.85 -11.30 -5.51
N ILE A 40 -12.03 -10.69 -5.38
CA ILE A 40 -12.18 -9.26 -5.04
C ILE A 40 -11.62 -8.96 -3.64
N VAL A 41 -11.96 -9.78 -2.64
CA VAL A 41 -11.46 -9.61 -1.27
C VAL A 41 -9.94 -9.75 -1.23
N ASN A 42 -9.39 -10.74 -1.95
CA ASN A 42 -7.94 -10.94 -2.01
C ASN A 42 -7.23 -9.73 -2.65
N LEU A 43 -7.85 -9.10 -3.65
CA LEU A 43 -7.38 -7.86 -4.27
C LEU A 43 -7.37 -6.71 -3.26
N GLY A 44 -8.43 -6.57 -2.46
CA GLY A 44 -8.51 -5.59 -1.38
C GLY A 44 -7.44 -5.79 -0.30
N ILE A 45 -7.20 -7.04 0.12
CA ILE A 45 -6.12 -7.39 1.06
C ILE A 45 -4.75 -7.06 0.48
N PHE A 46 -4.53 -7.36 -0.81
CA PHE A 46 -3.29 -7.00 -1.50
C PHE A 46 -3.04 -5.48 -1.48
N LEU A 47 -4.07 -4.65 -1.68
CA LEU A 47 -3.94 -3.19 -1.55
C LEU A 47 -3.54 -2.75 -0.13
N ILE A 48 -3.98 -3.45 0.92
CA ILE A 48 -3.57 -3.16 2.30
C ILE A 48 -2.08 -3.50 2.48
N ILE A 49 -1.65 -4.67 2.02
CA ILE A 49 -0.26 -5.14 2.15
C ILE A 49 0.70 -4.25 1.37
N ILE A 50 0.29 -3.70 0.21
CA ILE A 50 1.15 -2.83 -0.59
C ILE A 50 1.21 -1.38 -0.06
N THR A 51 0.32 -1.01 0.88
CA THR A 51 0.30 0.33 1.49
C THR A 51 1.64 0.72 2.15
N PRO A 52 2.27 -0.11 3.01
CA PRO A 52 3.61 0.20 3.56
C PRO A 52 4.68 0.37 2.47
N VAL A 53 4.62 -0.41 1.39
CA VAL A 53 5.53 -0.26 0.24
C VAL A 53 5.35 1.10 -0.41
N LEU A 54 4.10 1.49 -0.69
CA LEU A 54 3.75 2.79 -1.26
C LEU A 54 4.24 3.96 -0.38
N ARG A 55 4.13 3.83 0.94
CA ARG A 55 4.63 4.84 1.89
C ARG A 55 6.13 5.05 1.76
N ILE A 56 6.91 3.97 1.74
CA ILE A 56 8.38 4.06 1.64
C ILE A 56 8.79 4.58 0.27
N LEU A 57 8.09 4.19 -0.79
CA LEU A 57 8.35 4.67 -2.15
C LEU A 57 8.09 6.18 -2.27
N LEU A 58 7.00 6.69 -1.69
CA LEU A 58 6.74 8.13 -1.63
C LEU A 58 7.83 8.87 -0.84
N GLU A 59 8.22 8.37 0.33
CA GLU A 59 9.30 8.95 1.12
C GLU A 59 10.63 8.98 0.34
N PHE A 60 10.94 7.91 -0.38
CA PHE A 60 12.12 7.79 -1.24
C PHE A 60 12.13 8.84 -2.35
N ILE A 61 11.01 9.06 -3.05
CA ILE A 61 10.90 10.11 -4.08
C ILE A 61 11.20 11.49 -3.49
N PHE A 62 10.68 11.78 -2.30
CA PHE A 62 10.96 13.04 -1.63
C PHE A 62 12.43 13.18 -1.19
N PHE A 63 13.06 12.10 -0.73
CA PHE A 63 14.47 12.11 -0.35
C PHE A 63 15.42 12.27 -1.54
N ILE A 64 15.07 11.71 -2.71
CA ILE A 64 15.76 11.98 -3.98
C ILE A 64 15.70 13.48 -4.29
N LYS A 65 14.50 14.07 -4.23
CA LYS A 65 14.33 15.50 -4.52
C LYS A 65 15.10 16.39 -3.54
N ALA A 66 15.25 15.96 -2.29
CA ALA A 66 16.01 16.66 -1.26
C ALA A 66 17.53 16.39 -1.29
N LYS A 67 18.05 15.57 -2.22
CA LYS A 67 19.46 15.12 -2.30
C LYS A 67 20.02 14.59 -0.96
N ASN A 68 19.17 13.99 -0.13
CA ASN A 68 19.55 13.52 1.19
C ASN A 68 19.92 12.02 1.13
N TYR A 69 21.20 11.75 0.89
CA TYR A 69 21.70 10.40 0.61
C TYR A 69 21.55 9.41 1.78
N THR A 70 21.67 9.88 3.03
CA THR A 70 21.53 9.03 4.23
C THR A 70 20.13 8.41 4.32
N TYR A 71 19.09 9.23 4.11
CA TYR A 71 17.70 8.77 4.19
C TYR A 71 17.30 7.92 2.98
N MET A 72 17.91 8.17 1.83
CA MET A 72 17.73 7.36 0.63
C MET A 72 18.21 5.91 0.86
N LEU A 73 19.37 5.74 1.50
CA LEU A 73 19.93 4.43 1.89
C LEU A 73 19.02 3.69 2.88
N ILE A 74 18.47 4.39 3.87
CA ILE A 74 17.55 3.81 4.85
C ILE A 74 16.26 3.32 4.18
N CYS A 75 15.67 4.11 3.28
CA CYS A 75 14.50 3.68 2.50
C CYS A 75 14.79 2.42 1.66
N LEU A 76 15.99 2.32 1.09
CA LEU A 76 16.40 1.18 0.27
C LEU A 76 16.54 -0.09 1.13
N LEU A 77 17.09 0.05 2.34
CA LEU A 77 17.20 -1.04 3.31
C LEU A 77 15.82 -1.50 3.81
N LEU A 78 14.90 -0.57 4.06
CA LEU A 78 13.50 -0.88 4.38
C LEU A 78 12.80 -1.62 3.22
N PHE A 79 13.06 -1.22 1.98
CA PHE A 79 12.56 -1.93 0.79
C PHE A 79 13.04 -3.38 0.76
N LEU A 80 14.31 -3.60 1.07
CA LEU A 80 14.92 -4.92 1.11
C LEU A 80 14.31 -5.79 2.21
N ILE A 81 14.08 -5.25 3.41
CA ILE A 81 13.41 -5.96 4.51
C ILE A 81 12.00 -6.38 4.10
N ILE A 82 11.24 -5.49 3.45
CA ILE A 82 9.88 -5.82 3.00
C ILE A 82 9.90 -6.87 1.89
N ALA A 83 10.82 -6.76 0.94
CA ALA A 83 10.97 -7.76 -0.12
C ALA A 83 11.28 -9.14 0.46
N VAL A 84 12.21 -9.23 1.42
CA VAL A 84 12.52 -10.48 2.13
C VAL A 84 11.30 -10.99 2.89
N SER A 85 10.56 -10.11 3.58
CA SER A 85 9.35 -10.48 4.32
C SER A 85 8.19 -10.96 3.43
N ILE A 86 8.16 -10.61 2.15
CA ILE A 86 7.13 -11.08 1.21
C ILE A 86 7.54 -12.43 0.59
N VAL A 87 8.84 -12.65 0.40
CA VAL A 87 9.38 -13.86 -0.26
C VAL A 87 9.60 -15.01 0.71
N CYS A 88 9.98 -14.73 1.95
CA CYS A 88 10.34 -15.70 2.98
C CYS A 88 9.18 -15.95 3.96
#